data_AF-A0A1F5UII1-F1
#
_entry.id   AF-A0A1F5UII1-F1
#
_cell.length_a   1.000
_cell.length_b   1.000
_cell.length_c   1.000
_cell.angle_alpha   90.00
_cell.angle_beta   90.00
_cell.angle_gamma   90.00
#
_symmetry.space_group_name_H-M   'P 1'
#
loop_
_entity.id
_entity.type
_entity.pdbx_description
1 polymer ?
#
loop_
_entity_poly.entity_id
_entity_poly.type
_entity_poly.pdbx_seq_one_letter_code
_entity_poly.pdbx_strand_id
1 'polypeptide(L)'
;MTISSVELLKNLSEADGVSGYEKEIRAILVSYLKSTGKITSDKLGCLICEKKGSSSGPVVMLAAHMDEIGFMVKHITADGFIKFLTLGGWFTQVLPAKRVKVKGAKGDLFGVIGSKPPHLMTAEEAKKPLTLDNLFIDIGASSKKEAEQFGVRVGDAVVPVTEFREMHNKNILLGKAFDDRVGCAVMVKVLENLKKEKHANTVNGVATVQEEVGSRGGITGTFTVNPDVAIVLECRIANDFPGVEKHDLYSSLGKGVQITFCDPGMIP
;
A
#
# COMPACT_ATOMS: atom_id res chain seq x y z
N MET A 1 22.05 14.57 5.60
CA MET A 1 22.31 13.18 6.02
C MET A 1 21.69 12.26 4.99
N THR A 2 22.41 11.23 4.53
CA THR A 2 21.86 10.22 3.62
C THR A 2 21.08 9.23 4.46
N ILE A 3 19.75 9.24 4.36
CA ILE A 3 18.89 8.28 5.06
C ILE A 3 19.12 6.88 4.48
N SER A 4 19.18 5.86 5.33
CA SER A 4 19.39 4.48 4.90
C SER A 4 18.17 3.93 4.15
N SER A 5 18.36 2.94 3.26
CA SER A 5 17.23 2.33 2.55
C SER A 5 16.24 1.64 3.50
N VAL A 6 16.74 1.07 4.61
CA VAL A 6 15.90 0.43 5.65
C VAL A 6 15.06 1.48 6.38
N GLU A 7 15.65 2.62 6.73
CA GLU A 7 14.92 3.72 7.38
C GLU A 7 13.88 4.35 6.45
N LEU A 8 14.22 4.53 5.16
CA LEU A 8 13.25 4.95 4.15
C LEU A 8 12.08 3.96 4.08
N LEU A 9 12.36 2.66 3.96
CA LEU A 9 11.32 1.65 3.84
C LEU A 9 10.48 1.54 5.11
N LYS A 10 11.08 1.67 6.30
CA LYS A 10 10.35 1.77 7.57
C LYS A 10 9.36 2.92 7.55
N ASN A 11 9.82 4.13 7.21
CA ASN A 11 8.98 5.32 7.16
C ASN A 11 7.82 5.17 6.17
N LEU A 12 8.06 4.53 5.01
CA LEU A 12 7.01 4.28 4.02
C LEU A 12 6.05 3.17 4.43
N SER A 13 6.54 2.10 5.04
CA SER A 13 5.75 0.95 5.50
C SER A 13 4.81 1.31 6.65
N GLU A 14 5.30 2.06 7.63
CA GLU A 14 4.52 2.43 8.83
C GLU A 14 3.53 3.57 8.58
N ALA A 15 3.73 4.37 7.53
CA ALA A 15 2.84 5.46 7.18
C ALA A 15 1.48 4.97 6.68
N ASP A 16 0.42 5.72 6.98
CA ASP A 16 -0.93 5.36 6.61
C ASP A 16 -1.29 5.87 5.22
N GLY A 17 -1.66 4.99 4.30
CA GLY A 17 -2.10 5.45 2.98
C GLY A 17 -2.84 4.40 2.19
N VAL A 18 -4.07 4.11 2.60
CA VAL A 18 -4.98 3.28 1.81
C VAL A 18 -5.45 4.01 0.56
N SER A 19 -5.98 3.29 -0.43
CA SER A 19 -6.44 3.88 -1.70
C SER A 19 -7.40 5.05 -1.48
N GLY A 20 -7.05 6.22 -2.03
CA GLY A 20 -7.75 7.50 -1.87
C GLY A 20 -7.29 8.36 -0.68
N TYR A 21 -6.41 7.85 0.19
CA TYR A 21 -5.94 8.52 1.41
C TYR A 21 -4.39 8.59 1.47
N GLU A 22 -3.72 8.68 0.34
CA GLU A 22 -2.25 8.54 0.19
C GLU A 22 -1.44 9.78 0.59
N LYS A 23 -2.08 10.81 1.18
CA LYS A 23 -1.46 12.12 1.46
C LYS A 23 -0.23 12.03 2.35
N GLU A 24 -0.27 11.17 3.36
CA GLU A 24 0.83 11.01 4.32
C GLU A 24 2.09 10.49 3.61
N ILE A 25 1.97 9.45 2.80
CA ILE A 25 3.13 8.93 2.09
C ILE A 25 3.57 9.84 0.96
N ARG A 26 2.64 10.51 0.29
CA ARG A 26 3.02 11.55 -0.66
C ARG A 26 3.90 12.63 0.01
N ALA A 27 3.56 13.06 1.23
CA ALA A 27 4.38 14.03 1.97
C ALA A 27 5.77 13.48 2.32
N ILE A 28 5.85 12.20 2.73
CA ILE A 28 7.11 11.51 2.97
C ILE A 28 7.95 11.50 1.70
N LEU A 29 7.42 11.00 0.57
CA LEU A 29 8.15 10.92 -0.69
C LEU A 29 8.60 12.31 -1.19
N VAL A 30 7.77 13.35 -1.06
CA VAL A 30 8.16 14.72 -1.38
C VAL A 30 9.40 15.12 -0.57
N SER A 31 9.46 14.79 0.72
CA SER A 31 10.62 15.13 1.56
C SER A 31 11.93 14.49 1.07
N TYR A 32 11.87 13.24 0.60
CA TYR A 32 13.02 12.53 0.03
C TYR A 32 13.40 13.05 -1.37
N LEU A 33 12.39 13.40 -2.19
CA LEU A 33 12.59 13.76 -3.59
C LEU A 33 12.84 15.26 -3.83
N LYS A 34 12.60 16.13 -2.84
CA LYS A 34 12.67 17.60 -2.99
C LYS A 34 14.02 18.09 -3.54
N SER A 35 15.10 17.40 -3.18
CA SER A 35 16.45 17.76 -3.65
C SER A 35 16.87 17.06 -4.94
N THR A 36 15.98 16.24 -5.52
CA THR A 36 16.33 15.29 -6.58
C THR A 36 15.89 15.76 -7.95
N GLY A 37 14.68 16.31 -8.08
CA GLY A 37 14.13 16.75 -9.34
C GLY A 37 12.99 17.73 -9.18
N LYS A 38 12.37 18.14 -10.30
CA LYS A 38 11.18 18.99 -10.27
C LYS A 38 9.99 18.14 -9.86
N ILE A 39 9.32 18.55 -8.78
CA ILE A 39 8.14 17.85 -8.26
C ILE A 39 6.86 18.49 -8.79
N THR A 40 5.97 17.67 -9.31
CA THR A 40 4.61 18.03 -9.72
C THR A 40 3.62 16.94 -9.26
N SER A 41 2.34 17.13 -9.54
CA SER A 41 1.32 16.11 -9.33
C SER A 41 0.21 16.22 -10.37
N ASP A 42 -0.48 15.12 -10.61
CA ASP A 42 -1.74 15.15 -11.34
C ASP A 42 -2.91 15.60 -10.42
N LYS A 43 -4.13 15.55 -10.96
CA LYS A 43 -5.35 15.94 -10.23
C LYS A 43 -5.88 14.85 -9.30
N LEU A 44 -5.48 13.59 -9.48
CA LEU A 44 -5.94 12.46 -8.66
C LEU A 44 -5.09 12.30 -7.39
N GLY A 45 -3.81 12.66 -7.46
CA GLY A 45 -2.88 12.64 -6.34
C GLY A 45 -1.52 12.04 -6.64
N CYS A 46 -1.26 11.56 -7.86
CA CYS A 46 0.04 10.99 -8.23
C CYS A 46 1.15 12.02 -8.01
N LEU A 47 2.26 11.59 -7.41
CA LEU A 47 3.46 12.41 -7.25
C LEU A 47 4.40 12.14 -8.43
N ILE A 48 4.85 13.19 -9.10
CA ILE A 48 5.78 13.08 -10.22
C ILE A 48 7.07 13.83 -9.86
N CYS A 49 8.21 13.15 -9.97
CA CYS A 49 9.52 13.75 -9.82
C CYS A 49 10.30 13.63 -11.13
N GLU A 50 10.42 14.74 -11.85
CA GLU A 50 11.16 14.83 -13.11
C GLU A 50 12.65 15.07 -12.83
N LYS A 51 13.49 14.11 -13.25
CA LYS A 51 14.95 14.20 -13.25
C LYS A 51 15.46 14.28 -14.68
N LYS A 52 15.90 15.47 -15.08
CA LYS A 52 16.51 15.71 -16.39
C LYS A 52 17.95 15.18 -16.44
N GLY A 53 18.26 14.51 -17.54
CA GLY A 53 19.60 14.11 -17.94
C GLY A 53 20.21 15.09 -18.94
N SER A 54 21.10 14.59 -19.80
CA SER A 54 21.73 15.37 -20.86
C SER A 54 20.86 15.53 -22.12
N SER A 55 19.74 14.81 -22.19
CA SER A 55 18.78 14.86 -23.30
C SER A 55 17.36 14.98 -22.74
N SER A 56 16.48 15.63 -23.48
CA SER A 56 15.05 15.69 -23.16
C SER A 56 14.32 14.37 -23.38
N GLY A 57 14.89 13.47 -24.20
CA GLY A 57 14.33 12.15 -24.50
C GLY A 57 15.40 11.06 -24.68
N PRO A 58 15.05 9.77 -24.57
CA PRO A 58 13.69 9.27 -24.30
C PRO A 58 13.18 9.63 -22.90
N VAL A 59 11.87 9.75 -22.76
CA VAL A 59 11.17 9.96 -21.49
C VAL A 59 10.90 8.60 -20.87
N VAL A 60 11.58 8.32 -19.76
CA VAL A 60 11.46 7.08 -18.99
C VAL A 60 10.55 7.34 -17.79
N MET A 61 9.50 6.54 -17.61
CA MET A 61 8.67 6.54 -16.41
C MET A 61 9.06 5.38 -15.50
N LEU A 62 9.36 5.66 -14.23
CA LEU A 62 9.45 4.66 -13.17
C LEU A 62 8.17 4.75 -12.35
N ALA A 63 7.27 3.79 -12.51
CA ALA A 63 5.98 3.79 -11.82
C ALA A 63 6.05 2.87 -10.60
N ALA A 64 5.58 3.35 -9.45
CA ALA A 64 5.40 2.57 -8.23
C ALA A 64 4.17 3.10 -7.51
N HIS A 65 3.37 2.24 -6.90
CA HIS A 65 2.13 2.71 -6.30
C HIS A 65 2.28 3.09 -4.84
N MET A 66 1.57 4.16 -4.47
CA MET A 66 1.52 4.60 -3.10
C MET A 66 0.48 3.80 -2.33
N ASP A 67 -0.74 3.61 -2.79
CA ASP A 67 -1.75 3.06 -1.90
C ASP A 67 -1.43 1.68 -1.32
N GLU A 68 -2.03 1.38 -0.17
CA GLU A 68 -2.03 0.03 0.39
C GLU A 68 -3.48 -0.47 0.49
N ILE A 69 -3.67 -1.79 0.47
CA ILE A 69 -4.98 -2.34 0.81
C ILE A 69 -5.40 -1.97 2.23
N GLY A 70 -6.69 -1.73 2.41
CA GLY A 70 -7.27 -1.39 3.70
C GLY A 70 -8.78 -1.44 3.70
N PHE A 71 -9.41 -0.58 4.49
CA PHE A 71 -10.86 -0.58 4.61
C PHE A 71 -11.43 0.84 4.69
N MET A 72 -12.75 0.93 4.56
CA MET A 72 -13.51 2.16 4.69
C MET A 72 -14.73 1.93 5.56
N VAL A 73 -15.04 2.85 6.47
CA VAL A 73 -16.23 2.78 7.31
C VAL A 73 -17.48 2.80 6.44
N LYS A 74 -18.29 1.73 6.53
CA LYS A 74 -19.56 1.55 5.81
C LYS A 74 -20.73 2.11 6.62
N HIS A 75 -20.81 1.73 7.90
CA HIS A 75 -21.79 2.25 8.86
C HIS A 75 -21.38 1.92 10.29
N ILE A 76 -22.00 2.62 11.25
CA ILE A 76 -21.84 2.39 12.68
C ILE A 76 -23.13 1.74 13.21
N THR A 77 -23.00 0.60 13.88
CA THR A 77 -24.11 -0.15 14.49
C THR A 77 -24.66 0.59 15.72
N ALA A 78 -25.87 0.22 16.17
CA ALA A 78 -26.48 0.82 17.36
C ALA A 78 -25.60 0.69 18.61
N ASP A 79 -24.91 -0.45 18.74
CA ASP A 79 -24.03 -0.78 19.86
C ASP A 79 -22.61 -0.20 19.74
N GLY A 80 -22.32 0.59 18.69
CA GLY A 80 -21.03 1.29 18.54
C GLY A 80 -19.97 0.55 17.72
N PHE A 81 -20.21 -0.69 17.28
CA PHE A 81 -19.32 -1.39 16.36
C PHE A 81 -19.35 -0.78 14.96
N ILE A 82 -18.24 -0.89 14.24
CA ILE A 82 -18.08 -0.37 12.88
C ILE A 82 -18.18 -1.51 11.87
N LYS A 83 -19.06 -1.36 10.88
CA LYS A 83 -19.04 -2.16 9.65
C LYS A 83 -18.22 -1.45 8.59
N PHE A 84 -17.54 -2.21 7.74
CA PHE A 84 -16.58 -1.67 6.78
C PHE A 84 -16.68 -2.34 5.40
N LEU A 85 -16.12 -1.67 4.40
CA LEU A 85 -15.86 -2.17 3.06
C LEU A 85 -14.35 -2.36 2.89
N THR A 86 -13.93 -3.27 2.02
CA THR A 86 -12.52 -3.41 1.63
C THR A 86 -12.15 -2.37 0.59
N LEU A 87 -10.96 -1.80 0.72
CA LEU A 87 -10.26 -1.06 -0.32
C LEU A 87 -9.11 -1.96 -0.79
N GLY A 88 -9.19 -2.45 -2.02
CA GLY A 88 -8.30 -3.49 -2.53
C GLY A 88 -8.72 -4.92 -2.19
N GLY A 89 -7.91 -5.87 -2.66
CA GLY A 89 -8.16 -7.30 -2.53
C GLY A 89 -7.80 -7.84 -1.14
N TRP A 90 -8.77 -8.41 -0.42
CA TRP A 90 -8.54 -9.05 0.87
C TRP A 90 -9.05 -10.48 0.91
N PHE A 91 -8.21 -11.38 1.45
CA PHE A 91 -8.65 -12.69 1.90
C PHE A 91 -9.25 -12.57 3.31
N THR A 92 -10.56 -12.74 3.46
CA THR A 92 -11.27 -12.41 4.70
C THR A 92 -10.80 -13.20 5.93
N GLN A 93 -10.19 -14.36 5.72
CA GLN A 93 -9.72 -15.29 6.73
C GLN A 93 -8.48 -14.76 7.46
N VAL A 94 -7.74 -13.81 6.88
CA VAL A 94 -6.60 -13.18 7.57
C VAL A 94 -7.02 -12.03 8.49
N LEU A 95 -8.27 -11.58 8.41
CA LEU A 95 -8.75 -10.36 9.07
C LEU A 95 -9.03 -10.49 10.58
N PRO A 96 -9.60 -11.59 11.10
CA PRO A 96 -9.90 -11.70 12.53
C PRO A 96 -8.67 -11.43 13.40
N ALA A 97 -8.88 -10.72 14.50
CA ALA A 97 -7.84 -10.31 15.46
C ALA A 97 -6.76 -9.34 14.89
N LYS A 98 -6.88 -8.86 13.65
CA LYS A 98 -6.01 -7.77 13.17
C LYS A 98 -6.33 -6.46 13.88
N ARG A 99 -5.27 -5.77 14.31
CA ARG A 99 -5.35 -4.40 14.79
C ARG A 99 -5.46 -3.46 13.60
N VAL A 100 -6.33 -2.47 13.73
CA VAL A 100 -6.57 -1.44 12.73
C VAL A 100 -6.63 -0.07 13.38
N LYS A 101 -6.56 0.96 12.56
CA LYS A 101 -6.66 2.36 12.96
C LYS A 101 -7.68 3.06 12.06
N VAL A 102 -8.74 3.59 12.65
CA VAL A 102 -9.74 4.40 11.96
C VAL A 102 -9.24 5.86 11.94
N LYS A 103 -9.17 6.45 10.75
CA LYS A 103 -8.70 7.83 10.54
C LYS A 103 -9.87 8.80 10.75
N GLY A 104 -10.29 8.95 12.01
CA GLY A 104 -11.45 9.77 12.40
C GLY A 104 -11.19 11.27 12.36
N ALA A 105 -12.28 12.05 12.41
CA ALA A 105 -12.23 13.51 12.34
C ALA A 105 -11.52 14.18 13.54
N LYS A 106 -11.40 13.47 14.68
CA LYS A 106 -10.71 13.94 15.89
C LYS A 106 -9.32 13.31 16.08
N GLY A 107 -8.85 12.55 15.10
CA GLY A 107 -7.60 11.81 15.16
C GLY A 107 -7.81 10.30 15.02
N ASP A 108 -6.70 9.60 15.21
CA ASP A 108 -6.63 8.17 14.99
C ASP A 108 -7.26 7.38 16.15
N LEU A 109 -8.07 6.38 15.80
CA LEU A 109 -8.75 5.50 16.74
C LEU A 109 -8.29 4.06 16.52
N PHE A 110 -7.61 3.48 17.50
CA PHE A 110 -7.24 2.07 17.44
C PHE A 110 -8.46 1.18 17.63
N GLY A 111 -8.51 0.11 16.85
CA GLY A 111 -9.53 -0.92 16.97
C GLY A 111 -9.01 -2.30 16.60
N VAL A 112 -9.86 -3.29 16.75
CA VAL A 112 -9.59 -4.68 16.39
C VAL A 112 -10.72 -5.22 15.53
N ILE A 113 -10.36 -6.00 14.49
CA ILE A 113 -11.36 -6.72 13.70
C ILE A 113 -11.84 -7.93 14.50
N GLY A 114 -13.12 -7.90 14.87
CA GLY A 114 -13.83 -8.95 15.57
C GLY A 114 -14.72 -9.77 14.65
N SER A 115 -15.14 -10.92 15.18
CA SER A 115 -16.18 -11.78 14.60
C SER A 115 -16.97 -12.42 15.74
N LYS A 116 -18.10 -13.05 15.43
CA LYS A 116 -18.83 -13.88 16.40
C LYS A 116 -17.87 -14.95 16.96
N PRO A 117 -17.75 -15.15 18.28
CA PRO A 117 -16.86 -16.15 18.84
C PRO A 117 -17.25 -17.59 18.44
N PRO A 118 -16.29 -18.50 18.17
CA PRO A 118 -16.58 -19.88 17.73
C PRO A 118 -17.48 -20.67 18.69
N HIS A 119 -17.34 -20.48 20.00
CA HIS A 119 -18.14 -21.18 21.02
C HIS A 119 -19.61 -20.70 21.08
N LEU A 120 -19.95 -19.60 20.41
CA LEU A 120 -21.32 -19.12 20.22
C LEU A 120 -21.87 -19.43 18.83
N MET A 121 -21.05 -20.03 17.96
CA MET A 121 -21.46 -20.43 16.62
C MET A 121 -22.17 -21.78 16.65
N THR A 122 -23.13 -21.96 15.76
CA THR A 122 -23.65 -23.29 15.43
C THR A 122 -22.58 -24.09 14.67
N ALA A 123 -22.69 -25.43 14.70
CA ALA A 123 -21.78 -26.30 13.95
C ALA A 123 -21.77 -26.00 12.44
N GLU A 124 -22.90 -25.53 11.88
CA GLU A 124 -23.02 -25.14 10.48
C GLU A 124 -22.39 -23.77 10.18
N GLU A 125 -22.51 -22.81 11.09
CA GLU A 125 -21.82 -21.51 10.97
C GLU A 125 -20.29 -21.71 11.01
N ALA A 126 -19.80 -22.55 11.92
CA ALA A 126 -18.37 -22.80 12.11
C ALA A 126 -17.68 -23.45 10.91
N LYS A 127 -18.43 -24.13 10.03
CA LYS A 127 -17.90 -24.73 8.79
C LYS A 127 -17.78 -23.74 7.63
N LYS A 128 -18.42 -22.58 7.71
CA LYS A 128 -18.45 -21.60 6.62
C LYS A 128 -17.29 -20.61 6.78
N PRO A 129 -16.64 -20.21 5.68
CA PRO A 129 -15.65 -19.15 5.73
C PRO A 129 -16.30 -17.85 6.21
N LEU A 130 -15.54 -17.07 6.99
CA LEU A 130 -15.98 -15.74 7.39
C LEU A 130 -16.10 -14.83 6.17
N THR A 131 -17.22 -14.14 6.06
CA THR A 131 -17.46 -13.07 5.10
C THR A 131 -17.36 -11.71 5.79
N LEU A 132 -17.25 -10.61 5.04
CA LEU A 132 -17.22 -9.26 5.61
C LEU A 132 -18.45 -8.95 6.49
N ASP A 133 -19.61 -9.51 6.16
CA ASP A 133 -20.83 -9.32 6.95
C ASP A 133 -20.74 -9.98 8.33
N ASN A 134 -19.86 -10.96 8.51
CA ASN A 134 -19.58 -11.58 9.82
C ASN A 134 -18.58 -10.77 10.66
N LEU A 135 -17.90 -9.78 10.06
CA LEU A 135 -16.85 -9.01 10.70
C LEU A 135 -17.32 -7.62 11.12
N PHE A 136 -16.65 -7.08 12.12
CA PHE A 136 -16.83 -5.70 12.59
C PHE A 136 -15.51 -5.19 13.15
N ILE A 137 -15.35 -3.87 13.24
CA ILE A 137 -14.26 -3.24 13.99
C ILE A 137 -14.82 -2.78 15.32
N ASP A 138 -14.16 -3.20 16.38
CA ASP A 138 -14.41 -2.74 17.74
C ASP A 138 -13.37 -1.67 18.11
N ILE A 139 -13.85 -0.50 18.52
CA ILE A 139 -13.06 0.65 18.99
C ILE A 139 -13.32 0.96 20.46
N GLY A 140 -14.05 0.11 21.17
CA GLY A 140 -14.44 0.30 22.58
C GLY A 140 -15.59 1.29 22.80
N ALA A 141 -16.40 1.59 21.77
CA ALA A 141 -17.61 2.39 21.92
C ALA A 141 -18.79 1.50 22.36
N SER A 142 -19.64 2.03 23.24
CA SER A 142 -20.84 1.36 23.78
C SER A 142 -22.13 1.77 23.05
N SER A 143 -22.05 2.71 22.10
CA SER A 143 -23.18 3.13 21.28
C SER A 143 -22.73 3.81 20.00
N LYS A 144 -23.64 3.88 19.01
CA LYS A 144 -23.43 4.68 17.79
C LYS A 144 -23.02 6.11 18.10
N LYS A 145 -23.73 6.75 19.03
CA LYS A 145 -23.49 8.15 19.40
C LYS A 145 -22.10 8.35 19.99
N GLU A 146 -21.63 7.39 20.79
CA GLU A 146 -20.28 7.45 21.38
C GLU A 146 -19.19 7.27 20.30
N ALA A 147 -19.36 6.33 19.37
CA ALA A 147 -18.43 6.19 18.24
C ALA A 147 -18.37 7.47 17.37
N GLU A 148 -19.51 8.11 17.12
CA GLU A 148 -19.56 9.42 16.43
C GLU A 148 -18.90 10.53 17.26
N GLN A 149 -19.04 10.51 18.60
CA GLN A 149 -18.37 11.43 19.51
C GLN A 149 -16.85 11.25 19.53
N PHE A 150 -16.36 10.02 19.37
CA PHE A 150 -14.94 9.72 19.15
C PHE A 150 -14.43 10.27 17.81
N GLY A 151 -15.35 10.56 16.87
CA GLY A 151 -15.06 11.24 15.62
C GLY A 151 -15.16 10.34 14.39
N VAL A 152 -15.70 9.13 14.52
CA VAL A 152 -15.92 8.19 13.41
C VAL A 152 -17.06 8.68 12.53
N ARG A 153 -16.87 8.59 11.21
CA ARG A 153 -17.86 8.89 10.18
C ARG A 153 -17.86 7.83 9.10
N VAL A 154 -18.99 7.68 8.42
CA VAL A 154 -19.07 6.88 7.19
C VAL A 154 -18.13 7.48 6.15
N GLY A 155 -17.36 6.63 5.49
CA GLY A 155 -16.32 7.03 4.54
C GLY A 155 -14.94 7.23 5.17
N ASP A 156 -14.78 7.20 6.50
CA ASP A 156 -13.45 7.27 7.11
C ASP A 156 -12.59 6.07 6.68
N ALA A 157 -11.32 6.34 6.39
CA ALA A 157 -10.34 5.30 6.08
C ALA A 157 -10.00 4.48 7.32
N VAL A 158 -9.70 3.21 7.10
CA VAL A 158 -9.26 2.28 8.13
C VAL A 158 -8.02 1.56 7.63
N VAL A 159 -6.95 1.62 8.41
CA VAL A 159 -5.61 1.16 8.00
C VAL A 159 -5.16 0.01 8.91
N PRO A 160 -4.53 -1.05 8.37
CA PRO A 160 -3.89 -2.08 9.19
C PRO A 160 -2.77 -1.50 10.07
N VAL A 161 -2.65 -1.98 11.31
CA VAL A 161 -1.57 -1.58 12.22
C VAL A 161 -0.54 -2.70 12.32
N THR A 162 0.65 -2.46 11.74
CA THR A 162 1.79 -3.38 11.79
C THR A 162 3.05 -2.60 12.12
N GLU A 163 3.84 -3.11 13.06
CA GLU A 163 5.15 -2.54 13.39
C GLU A 163 6.19 -3.04 12.38
N PHE A 164 7.03 -2.13 11.88
CA PHE A 164 8.15 -2.52 11.04
C PHE A 164 9.27 -3.13 11.88
N ARG A 165 9.77 -4.30 11.47
CA ARG A 165 10.85 -4.99 12.17
C ARG A 165 11.85 -5.60 11.19
N GLU A 166 13.12 -5.51 11.54
CA GLU A 166 14.11 -6.44 11.01
C GLU A 166 13.92 -7.81 11.69
N MET A 167 13.85 -8.86 10.88
CA MET A 167 13.79 -10.23 11.40
C MET A 167 15.16 -10.66 11.96
N HIS A 168 15.22 -11.86 12.54
CA HIS A 168 16.50 -12.40 13.04
C HIS A 168 17.54 -12.55 11.93
N ASN A 169 17.10 -12.94 10.72
CA ASN A 169 17.87 -12.72 9.51
C ASN A 169 17.75 -11.24 9.13
N LYS A 170 18.86 -10.49 9.26
CA LYS A 170 18.93 -9.05 9.00
C LYS A 170 18.65 -8.63 7.56
N ASN A 171 18.64 -9.58 6.63
CA ASN A 171 18.26 -9.35 5.24
C ASN A 171 16.75 -9.46 5.00
N ILE A 172 15.97 -9.87 6.00
CA ILE A 172 14.52 -10.03 5.91
C ILE A 172 13.84 -8.98 6.78
N LEU A 173 12.92 -8.26 6.17
CA LEU A 173 12.16 -7.19 6.80
C LEU A 173 10.70 -7.65 6.93
N LEU A 174 10.06 -7.26 8.03
CA LEU A 174 8.65 -7.48 8.32
C LEU A 174 7.97 -6.12 8.45
N GLY A 175 6.83 -5.95 7.81
CA GLY A 175 6.06 -4.71 7.83
C GLY A 175 4.74 -4.86 7.08
N LYS A 176 4.02 -3.74 6.91
CA LYS A 176 2.85 -3.64 6.04
C LYS A 176 3.18 -2.89 4.75
N ALA A 177 2.29 -2.96 3.77
CA ALA A 177 2.36 -2.17 2.55
C ALA A 177 3.68 -2.32 1.79
N PHE A 178 4.38 -3.47 1.85
CA PHE A 178 5.56 -3.63 0.99
C PHE A 178 5.17 -3.55 -0.48
N ASP A 179 4.01 -4.10 -0.79
CA ASP A 179 3.20 -3.78 -1.97
C ASP A 179 2.55 -2.39 -1.79
N ASP A 180 2.97 -1.34 -2.51
CA ASP A 180 4.21 -1.22 -3.32
C ASP A 180 5.14 -0.13 -2.77
N ARG A 181 5.21 0.01 -1.44
CA ARG A 181 6.17 0.92 -0.80
C ARG A 181 7.62 0.54 -1.08
N VAL A 182 7.90 -0.73 -1.40
CA VAL A 182 9.21 -1.17 -1.87
C VAL A 182 9.52 -0.57 -3.24
N GLY A 183 8.59 -0.60 -4.20
CA GLY A 183 8.75 0.07 -5.49
C GLY A 183 8.97 1.57 -5.33
N CYS A 184 8.20 2.22 -4.45
CA CYS A 184 8.40 3.63 -4.12
C CYS A 184 9.82 3.90 -3.58
N ALA A 185 10.33 3.06 -2.69
CA ALA A 185 11.68 3.17 -2.15
C ALA A 185 12.74 2.99 -3.24
N VAL A 186 12.60 1.98 -4.10
CA VAL A 186 13.49 1.74 -5.24
C VAL A 186 13.52 2.96 -6.17
N MET A 187 12.35 3.51 -6.52
CA MET A 187 12.23 4.71 -7.34
C MET A 187 13.01 5.89 -6.73
N VAL A 188 12.86 6.14 -5.42
CA VAL A 188 13.61 7.18 -4.71
C VAL A 188 15.12 6.96 -4.84
N LYS A 189 15.61 5.75 -4.56
CA LYS A 189 17.05 5.44 -4.62
C LYS A 189 17.60 5.54 -6.04
N VAL A 190 16.84 5.13 -7.06
CA VAL A 190 17.24 5.28 -8.47
C VAL A 190 17.39 6.76 -8.81
N LEU A 191 16.39 7.59 -8.51
CA LEU A 191 16.47 9.02 -8.79
C LEU A 191 17.61 9.72 -8.01
N GLU A 192 17.86 9.32 -6.76
CA GLU A 192 19.01 9.80 -5.98
C GLU A 192 20.36 9.44 -6.63
N ASN A 193 20.50 8.23 -7.15
CA ASN A 193 21.71 7.79 -7.84
C ASN A 193 21.92 8.55 -9.14
N LEU A 194 20.85 8.80 -9.91
CA LEU A 194 20.88 9.60 -11.15
C LEU A 194 21.25 11.08 -10.91
N LYS A 195 21.29 11.58 -9.67
CA LYS A 195 21.89 12.91 -9.37
C LYS A 195 23.40 12.90 -9.51
N LYS A 196 24.03 11.74 -9.31
CA LYS A 196 25.49 11.57 -9.28
C LYS A 196 26.07 11.12 -10.61
N GLU A 197 25.20 10.78 -11.56
CA GLU A 197 25.56 10.21 -12.85
C GLU A 197 24.97 11.02 -14.00
N LYS A 198 25.67 11.04 -15.14
CA LYS A 198 25.11 11.56 -16.38
C LYS A 198 24.30 10.45 -17.05
N HIS A 199 23.09 10.77 -17.47
CA HIS A 199 22.21 9.85 -18.19
C HIS A 199 21.58 10.56 -19.40
N ALA A 200 21.41 9.83 -20.50
CA ALA A 200 21.02 10.38 -21.80
C ALA A 200 19.49 10.42 -22.02
N ASN A 201 18.72 10.67 -20.96
CA ASN A 201 17.26 10.60 -20.96
C ASN A 201 16.64 11.51 -19.87
N THR A 202 15.34 11.72 -19.94
CA THR A 202 14.57 12.33 -18.83
C THR A 202 13.86 11.22 -18.07
N VAL A 203 14.13 11.10 -16.77
CA VAL A 203 13.50 10.07 -15.94
C VAL A 203 12.44 10.72 -15.05
N ASN A 204 11.23 10.19 -15.08
CA ASN A 204 10.11 10.60 -14.24
C ASN A 204 9.81 9.48 -13.24
N GLY A 205 10.12 9.69 -11.97
CA GLY A 205 9.58 8.84 -10.92
C GLY A 205 8.13 9.23 -10.66
N VAL A 206 7.21 8.28 -10.79
CA VAL A 206 5.78 8.48 -10.59
C VAL A 206 5.32 7.57 -9.46
N ALA A 207 5.05 8.18 -8.30
CA ALA A 207 4.35 7.51 -7.21
C ALA A 207 2.85 7.61 -7.48
N THR A 208 2.24 6.53 -7.97
CA THR A 208 0.82 6.51 -8.38
C THR A 208 -0.11 6.38 -7.18
N VAL A 209 -1.39 6.65 -7.38
CA VAL A 209 -2.46 6.48 -6.37
C VAL A 209 -3.51 5.49 -6.87
N GLN A 210 -4.27 4.91 -5.95
CA GLN A 210 -5.43 4.06 -6.25
C GLN A 210 -5.14 2.92 -7.24
N GLU A 211 -4.00 2.25 -7.07
CA GLU A 211 -3.66 1.03 -7.80
C GLU A 211 -4.59 -0.12 -7.40
N GLU A 212 -4.72 -0.34 -6.10
CA GLU A 212 -5.41 -1.50 -5.52
C GLU A 212 -6.93 -1.52 -5.83
N VAL A 213 -7.45 -0.40 -6.32
CA VAL A 213 -8.86 -0.20 -6.69
C VAL A 213 -9.05 0.02 -8.19
N GLY A 214 -8.06 -0.38 -9.00
CA GLY A 214 -8.15 -0.47 -10.47
C GLY A 214 -7.13 0.38 -11.23
N SER A 215 -5.87 0.44 -10.76
CA SER A 215 -4.73 1.07 -11.45
C SER A 215 -4.98 2.52 -11.91
N ARG A 216 -5.81 3.26 -11.16
CA ARG A 216 -6.40 4.54 -11.62
C ARG A 216 -5.37 5.63 -11.79
N GLY A 217 -4.47 5.76 -10.81
CA GLY A 217 -3.36 6.71 -10.87
C GLY A 217 -2.29 6.31 -11.87
N GLY A 218 -2.18 5.02 -12.21
CA GLY A 218 -1.36 4.55 -13.33
C GLY A 218 -1.82 5.20 -14.64
N ILE A 219 -3.13 5.16 -14.92
CA ILE A 219 -3.72 5.79 -16.11
C ILE A 219 -3.43 7.29 -16.14
N THR A 220 -3.83 8.04 -15.09
CA THR A 220 -3.67 9.51 -15.09
C THR A 220 -2.20 9.95 -15.05
N GLY A 221 -1.35 9.19 -14.36
CA GLY A 221 0.10 9.41 -14.31
C GLY A 221 0.74 9.25 -15.68
N THR A 222 0.42 8.18 -16.40
CA THR A 222 0.93 7.95 -17.77
C THR A 222 0.49 9.05 -18.72
N PHE A 223 -0.77 9.50 -18.70
CA PHE A 223 -1.22 10.63 -19.52
C PHE A 223 -0.52 11.95 -19.17
N THR A 224 -0.18 12.16 -17.89
CA THR A 224 0.49 13.38 -17.43
C THR A 224 1.96 13.41 -17.86
N VAL A 225 2.65 12.27 -17.80
CA VAL A 225 4.07 12.16 -18.13
C VAL A 225 4.32 11.97 -19.62
N ASN A 226 3.40 11.28 -20.32
CA ASN A 226 3.53 10.88 -21.72
C ASN A 226 4.90 10.20 -22.02
N PRO A 227 5.21 9.06 -21.36
CA PRO A 227 6.52 8.43 -21.48
C PRO A 227 6.71 7.66 -22.80
N ASP A 228 7.96 7.60 -23.27
CA ASP A 228 8.37 6.72 -24.37
C ASP A 228 8.54 5.27 -23.89
N VAL A 229 8.92 5.09 -22.63
CA VAL A 229 9.06 3.78 -21.98
C VAL A 229 8.67 3.88 -20.50
N ALA A 230 7.95 2.88 -20.00
CA ALA A 230 7.60 2.75 -18.59
C ALA A 230 8.20 1.48 -18.00
N ILE A 231 8.80 1.61 -16.83
CA ILE A 231 9.26 0.51 -15.98
C ILE A 231 8.38 0.54 -14.73
N VAL A 232 7.53 -0.47 -14.58
CA VAL A 232 6.66 -0.61 -13.40
C VAL A 232 7.43 -1.40 -12.35
N LEU A 233 7.55 -0.80 -11.17
CA LEU A 233 8.11 -1.41 -9.97
C LEU A 233 6.92 -1.94 -9.18
N GLU A 234 7.00 -3.19 -8.75
CA GLU A 234 5.86 -3.90 -8.15
C GLU A 234 6.37 -5.09 -7.31
N CYS A 235 5.57 -5.52 -6.33
CA CYS A 235 5.83 -6.67 -5.49
C CYS A 235 5.07 -7.93 -5.96
N ARG A 236 5.82 -8.93 -6.44
CA ARG A 236 5.25 -10.24 -6.80
C ARG A 236 5.27 -11.23 -5.64
N ILE A 237 4.35 -12.18 -5.71
CA ILE A 237 4.21 -13.25 -4.71
C ILE A 237 5.48 -14.09 -4.68
N ALA A 238 6.14 -14.14 -3.53
CA ALA A 238 7.14 -15.16 -3.20
C ALA A 238 6.42 -16.46 -2.81
N ASN A 239 6.78 -17.58 -3.44
CA ASN A 239 6.14 -18.88 -3.20
C ASN A 239 7.08 -19.94 -2.61
N ASP A 240 8.05 -19.50 -1.83
CA ASP A 240 9.00 -20.32 -1.09
C ASP A 240 8.51 -20.69 0.34
N PHE A 241 7.18 -20.76 0.52
CA PHE A 241 6.55 -21.15 1.78
C PHE A 241 6.25 -22.67 1.86
N PRO A 242 6.06 -23.23 3.07
CA PRO A 242 5.76 -24.66 3.22
C PRO A 242 4.51 -25.09 2.46
N GLY A 243 4.58 -26.24 1.79
CA GLY A 243 3.47 -26.82 1.03
C GLY A 243 3.48 -26.51 -0.47
N VAL A 244 4.50 -25.80 -0.98
CA VAL A 244 4.70 -25.59 -2.42
C VAL A 244 5.60 -26.69 -3.00
N GLU A 245 5.13 -27.34 -4.06
CA GLU A 245 5.90 -28.36 -4.77
C GLU A 245 7.05 -27.73 -5.58
N LYS A 246 8.16 -28.47 -5.75
CA LYS A 246 9.35 -27.94 -6.44
C LYS A 246 9.09 -27.46 -7.86
N HIS A 247 8.17 -28.11 -8.58
CA HIS A 247 7.83 -27.73 -9.95
C HIS A 247 6.95 -26.48 -10.03
N ASP A 248 6.32 -26.09 -8.91
CA ASP A 248 5.52 -24.88 -8.78
C ASP A 248 6.34 -23.69 -8.27
N LEU A 249 7.56 -23.92 -7.77
CA LEU A 249 8.45 -22.85 -7.27
C LEU A 249 8.96 -21.98 -8.42
N TYR A 250 8.47 -20.73 -8.52
CA TYR A 250 8.88 -19.77 -9.55
C TYR A 250 9.56 -18.52 -8.96
N SER A 251 9.57 -18.39 -7.63
CA SER A 251 10.10 -17.22 -6.93
C SER A 251 10.58 -17.58 -5.53
N SER A 252 11.61 -16.90 -5.04
CA SER A 252 12.09 -17.08 -3.68
C SER A 252 12.77 -15.82 -3.17
N LEU A 253 12.57 -15.51 -1.89
CA LEU A 253 13.20 -14.37 -1.24
C LEU A 253 14.72 -14.50 -1.28
N GLY A 254 15.41 -13.39 -1.60
CA GLY A 254 16.87 -13.32 -1.67
C GLY A 254 17.50 -13.95 -2.92
N LYS A 255 16.70 -14.36 -3.93
CA LYS A 255 17.20 -14.89 -5.20
C LYS A 255 17.24 -13.88 -6.35
N GLY A 256 17.07 -12.60 -6.05
CA GLY A 256 17.11 -11.50 -7.02
C GLY A 256 15.74 -10.89 -7.27
N VAL A 257 15.68 -10.01 -8.28
CA VAL A 257 14.43 -9.37 -8.72
C VAL A 257 13.70 -10.25 -9.71
N GLN A 258 12.37 -10.15 -9.75
CA GLN A 258 11.55 -10.81 -10.75
C GLN A 258 11.32 -9.89 -11.94
N ILE A 259 11.32 -10.47 -13.14
CA ILE A 259 10.90 -9.80 -14.37
C ILE A 259 9.62 -10.50 -14.83
N THR A 260 8.49 -9.79 -14.78
CA THR A 260 7.20 -10.34 -15.20
C THR A 260 7.17 -10.45 -16.72
N PHE A 261 7.05 -11.68 -17.22
CA PHE A 261 6.91 -11.94 -18.65
C PHE A 261 5.46 -11.83 -19.14
N CYS A 262 4.50 -12.24 -18.30
CA CYS A 262 3.08 -12.21 -18.60
C CYS A 262 2.28 -12.09 -17.31
N ASP A 263 1.16 -11.37 -17.37
CA ASP A 263 0.12 -11.32 -16.34
C ASP A 263 -1.28 -11.45 -17.00
N PRO A 264 -2.33 -11.84 -16.25
CA PRO A 264 -3.66 -12.06 -16.83
C PRO A 264 -4.31 -10.83 -17.50
N GLY A 265 -3.84 -9.63 -17.19
CA GLY A 265 -4.28 -8.37 -17.79
C GLY A 265 -3.48 -7.97 -19.03
N MET A 266 -2.34 -8.62 -19.30
CA MET A 266 -1.56 -8.39 -20.52
C MET A 266 -2.24 -8.99 -21.73
N ILE A 267 -2.49 -8.15 -22.73
CA ILE A 267 -2.75 -8.56 -24.11
C ILE A 267 -1.46 -8.24 -24.89
N PRO A 268 -0.78 -9.25 -25.47
CA PRO A 268 0.46 -9.03 -26.21
C PRO A 268 0.28 -8.15 -27.45
#